data_AF-A0A117NVP2-F1
#
_entry.id   AF-A0A117NVP2-F1
#
_cell.length_a   1.000
_cell.length_b   1.000
_cell.length_c   1.000
_cell.angle_alpha   90.00
_cell.angle_beta   90.00
_cell.angle_gamma   90.00
#
_symmetry.space_group_name_H-M   'P 1'
#
loop_
_entity.id
_entity.type
_entity.pdbx_description
1 polymer ?
#
loop_
_entity_poly.entity_id
_entity_poly.type
_entity_poly.pdbx_seq_one_letter_code
_entity_poly.pdbx_strand_id
1 'polypeptide(L)'
;MWELAAGLDALPHGYAMHPCGVILSDASLLDRLPVQPTPDGAYPMVQADKDDVEDLGLLKLDVLGVRMQSAMAHAVAEIRHTTGRQLDLDSPDHVDLADPDTFDLIRRGNVLGCFQIEPSGQQDLIARLQPRHRQDVIAEISLFRPGPVAGGMPA
;
A
#
# COMPACT_ATOMS: atom_id res chain seq x y z
N MET A 1 -38.91 -6.43 6.63
CA MET A 1 -37.48 -6.49 7.02
C MET A 1 -36.60 -5.88 5.94
N TRP A 2 -36.75 -6.27 4.66
CA TRP A 2 -36.03 -5.63 3.54
C TRP A 2 -36.27 -4.12 3.43
N GLU A 3 -37.53 -3.66 3.44
CA GLU A 3 -37.85 -2.22 3.35
C GLU A 3 -37.25 -1.41 4.50
N LEU A 4 -37.23 -1.97 5.71
CA LEU A 4 -36.60 -1.35 6.87
C LEU A 4 -35.07 -1.27 6.70
N ALA A 5 -34.44 -2.35 6.25
CA ALA A 5 -33.00 -2.37 6.00
C ALA A 5 -32.60 -1.39 4.89
N ALA A 6 -33.36 -1.35 3.80
CA ALA A 6 -33.15 -0.40 2.71
C ALA A 6 -33.37 1.06 3.16
N GLY A 7 -34.34 1.31 4.03
CA GLY A 7 -34.58 2.64 4.60
C GLY A 7 -33.51 3.11 5.58
N LEU A 8 -32.68 2.20 6.10
CA LEU A 8 -31.54 2.51 6.98
C LEU A 8 -30.20 2.46 6.24
N ASP A 9 -30.19 2.10 4.96
CA ASP A 9 -28.97 2.03 4.16
C ASP A 9 -28.33 3.41 4.01
N ALA A 10 -27.00 3.45 3.96
CA ALA A 10 -26.16 4.65 3.91
C ALA A 10 -26.29 5.66 5.08
N LEU A 11 -27.10 5.39 6.11
CA LEU A 11 -27.13 6.25 7.30
C LEU A 11 -25.83 6.10 8.12
N PRO A 12 -25.23 7.21 8.60
CA PRO A 12 -24.07 7.13 9.49
C PRO A 12 -24.41 6.38 10.79
N HIS A 13 -23.73 5.27 11.04
CA HIS A 13 -23.88 4.50 12.28
C HIS A 13 -22.93 4.99 13.39
N GLY A 14 -21.80 5.59 13.03
CA GLY A 14 -20.78 6.09 13.96
C GLY A 14 -19.61 6.73 13.22
N TYR A 15 -18.57 7.08 13.97
CA TYR A 15 -17.33 7.61 13.42
C TYR A 15 -16.19 6.61 13.63
N ALA A 16 -15.21 6.64 12.74
CA ALA A 16 -13.98 5.88 12.85
C ALA A 16 -12.80 6.78 12.45
N MET A 17 -11.64 6.53 13.04
CA MET A 17 -10.41 7.21 12.63
C MET A 17 -9.96 6.69 11.27
N HIS A 18 -9.59 7.60 10.36
CA HIS A 18 -8.91 7.19 9.12
C HIS A 18 -7.53 6.60 9.49
N PRO A 19 -7.23 5.35 9.11
CA PRO A 19 -6.09 4.61 9.66
C PRO A 19 -4.72 5.19 9.30
N CYS A 20 -4.67 6.06 8.29
CA CYS A 20 -3.42 6.64 7.79
C CYS A 20 -3.46 8.17 7.73
N GLY A 21 -4.58 8.81 8.08
CA GLY A 21 -4.80 10.22 7.76
C GLY A 21 -4.23 11.11 8.85
N VAL A 22 -3.29 11.98 8.50
CA VAL A 22 -2.72 12.99 9.40
C VAL A 22 -2.95 14.37 8.79
N ILE A 23 -3.51 15.27 9.58
CA ILE A 23 -3.71 16.67 9.18
C ILE A 23 -2.56 17.49 9.72
N LEU A 24 -1.92 18.27 8.85
CA LEU A 24 -0.88 19.22 9.21
C LEU A 24 -1.41 20.64 9.06
N SER A 25 -1.28 21.43 10.14
CA SER A 25 -1.59 22.85 10.12
C SER A 25 -0.75 23.58 11.16
N ASP A 26 -0.92 24.90 11.24
CA ASP A 26 -0.35 25.69 12.32
C ASP A 26 -1.07 25.43 13.66
N ALA A 27 -0.60 26.10 14.71
CA ALA A 27 -1.11 25.95 16.07
C ALA A 27 -2.60 26.34 16.23
N SER A 28 -3.20 27.04 15.26
CA SER A 28 -4.60 27.49 15.32
C SER A 28 -5.61 26.46 14.79
N LEU A 29 -5.17 25.26 14.37
CA LEU A 29 -6.06 24.22 13.82
C LEU A 29 -7.27 23.95 14.72
N LEU A 30 -7.01 23.81 16.02
CA LEU A 30 -8.03 23.46 17.02
C LEU A 30 -9.02 24.60 17.27
N ASP A 31 -8.66 25.83 16.91
CA ASP A 31 -9.53 27.01 17.02
C ASP A 31 -10.41 27.20 15.78
N ARG A 32 -10.03 26.59 14.64
CA ARG A 32 -10.68 26.78 13.34
C ARG A 32 -11.67 25.68 12.97
N LEU A 33 -11.48 24.47 13.49
CA LEU A 33 -12.28 23.31 13.11
C LEU A 33 -12.75 22.52 14.34
N PRO A 34 -13.96 21.94 14.27
CA PRO A 34 -14.42 21.02 15.30
C PRO A 34 -13.54 19.77 15.32
N VAL A 35 -13.06 19.43 16.51
CA VAL A 35 -12.30 18.20 16.78
C VAL A 35 -12.98 17.39 17.87
N GLN A 36 -12.72 16.10 17.88
CA GLN A 36 -13.08 15.18 18.95
C GLN A 36 -11.90 14.27 19.28
N PRO A 37 -11.84 13.68 20.49
CA PRO A 37 -10.81 12.68 20.79
C PRO A 37 -10.90 11.50 19.82
N THR A 38 -9.75 10.93 19.49
CA THR A 38 -9.65 9.60 18.86
C THR A 38 -10.31 8.53 19.75
N PRO A 39 -10.67 7.34 19.21
CA PRO A 39 -11.30 6.28 20.01
C PRO A 39 -10.50 5.83 21.25
N ASP A 40 -9.17 5.95 21.20
CA ASP A 40 -8.25 5.68 22.32
C ASP A 40 -7.96 6.92 23.20
N GLY A 41 -8.49 8.09 22.83
CA GLY A 41 -8.35 9.36 23.52
C GLY A 41 -6.97 10.02 23.39
N ALA A 42 -6.06 9.46 22.58
CA ALA A 42 -4.68 9.91 22.52
C ALA A 42 -4.48 11.23 21.74
N TYR A 43 -5.33 11.52 20.74
CA TYR A 43 -5.16 12.66 19.85
C TYR A 43 -6.49 13.37 19.53
N PRO A 44 -6.46 14.66 19.15
CA PRO A 44 -7.60 15.31 18.53
C PRO A 44 -7.76 14.85 17.06
N MET A 45 -8.98 14.54 16.67
CA MET A 45 -9.39 14.12 15.34
C MET A 45 -10.40 15.12 14.78
N VAL A 46 -10.14 15.66 13.60
CA VAL A 46 -11.05 16.59 12.91
C VAL A 46 -12.35 15.88 12.57
N GLN A 47 -13.48 16.56 12.80
CA GLN A 47 -14.82 16.07 12.44
C GLN A 47 -15.15 16.41 10.98
N ALA A 48 -14.32 15.95 10.06
CA ALA A 48 -14.51 16.07 8.61
C ALA A 48 -14.04 14.78 7.95
N ASP A 49 -14.65 14.40 6.83
CA ASP A 49 -14.19 13.23 6.08
C ASP A 49 -12.94 13.54 5.24
N LYS A 50 -12.48 12.54 4.48
CA LYS A 50 -11.25 12.67 3.68
C LYS A 50 -11.36 13.77 2.63
N ASP A 51 -12.53 13.93 2.02
CA ASP A 51 -12.73 14.81 0.88
C ASP A 51 -12.94 16.26 1.37
N ASP A 52 -13.68 16.42 2.48
CA ASP A 52 -13.91 17.71 3.13
C ASP A 52 -12.59 18.37 3.63
N VAL A 53 -11.62 17.58 4.09
CA VAL A 53 -10.35 18.12 4.62
C VAL A 53 -9.58 18.92 3.57
N GLU A 54 -9.61 18.47 2.30
CA GLU A 54 -8.96 19.18 1.20
C GLU A 54 -9.70 20.47 0.86
N ASP A 55 -11.03 20.43 0.85
CA ASP A 55 -11.90 21.60 0.60
C ASP A 55 -11.76 22.67 1.70
N LEU A 56 -11.45 22.26 2.93
CA LEU A 56 -11.14 23.15 4.06
C LEU A 56 -9.74 23.79 3.96
N GLY A 57 -8.98 23.50 2.90
CA GLY A 57 -7.65 24.06 2.66
C GLY A 57 -6.58 23.52 3.62
N LEU A 58 -6.80 22.34 4.19
CA LEU A 58 -5.85 21.71 5.10
C LEU A 58 -4.85 20.83 4.32
N LEU A 59 -3.63 20.77 4.83
CA LEU A 59 -2.66 19.81 4.32
C LEU A 59 -2.93 18.44 4.94
N LYS A 60 -3.18 17.45 4.09
CA LYS A 60 -3.35 16.06 4.48
C LYS A 60 -2.13 15.23 4.08
N LEU A 61 -1.65 14.40 4.99
CA LEU A 61 -0.61 13.40 4.78
C LEU A 61 -1.19 12.02 5.06
N ASP A 62 -1.03 11.08 4.12
CA ASP A 62 -1.37 9.68 4.34
C ASP A 62 -0.12 8.89 4.76
N VAL A 63 -0.05 8.54 6.05
CA VAL A 63 1.00 7.71 6.64
C VAL A 63 0.56 6.25 6.62
N LEU A 64 0.94 5.54 5.56
CA LEU A 64 0.53 4.15 5.31
C LEU A 64 1.47 3.16 5.99
N GLY A 65 0.92 2.28 6.82
CA GLY A 65 1.63 1.14 7.38
C GLY A 65 1.80 0.01 6.37
N VAL A 66 2.84 0.07 5.53
CA VAL A 66 3.12 -0.97 4.53
C VAL A 66 3.96 -2.09 5.13
N ARG A 67 3.33 -3.23 5.47
CA ARG A 67 4.01 -4.38 6.11
C ARG A 67 5.23 -4.89 5.35
N MET A 68 5.23 -4.81 4.01
CA MET A 68 6.39 -5.21 3.21
C MET A 68 7.61 -4.34 3.51
N GLN A 69 7.43 -3.03 3.72
CA GLN A 69 8.55 -2.15 4.07
C GLN A 69 9.12 -2.53 5.44
N SER A 70 8.28 -2.90 6.42
CA SER A 70 8.75 -3.44 7.70
C SER A 70 9.53 -4.76 7.54
N ALA A 71 9.06 -5.66 6.68
CA ALA A 71 9.75 -6.92 6.41
C ALA A 71 11.12 -6.70 5.74
N MET A 72 11.19 -5.79 4.76
CA MET A 72 12.45 -5.39 4.11
C MET A 72 13.42 -4.76 5.11
N ALA A 73 12.94 -3.84 5.96
CA ALA A 73 13.77 -3.23 7.00
C ALA A 73 14.31 -4.26 7.99
N HIS A 74 13.49 -5.22 8.41
CA HIS A 74 13.92 -6.32 9.27
C HIS A 74 14.98 -7.19 8.57
N ALA A 75 14.77 -7.58 7.31
CA ALA A 75 15.74 -8.37 6.54
C ALA A 75 17.10 -7.66 6.42
N VAL A 76 17.12 -6.36 6.14
CA VAL A 76 18.36 -5.55 6.09
C VAL A 76 19.06 -5.53 7.45
N ALA A 77 18.30 -5.37 8.54
CA ALA A 77 18.85 -5.39 9.90
C ALA A 77 19.47 -6.76 10.24
N GLU A 78 18.81 -7.86 9.87
CA GLU A 78 19.32 -9.22 10.10
C GLU A 78 20.57 -9.52 9.26
N ILE A 79 20.63 -9.08 8.00
CA ILE A 79 21.83 -9.20 7.17
C ILE A 79 23.00 -8.51 7.86
N ARG A 80 22.80 -7.29 8.37
CA ARG A 80 23.84 -6.57 9.12
C ARG A 80 24.25 -7.31 10.39
N HIS A 81 23.28 -7.80 11.17
CA HIS A 81 23.54 -8.50 12.42
C HIS A 81 24.34 -9.79 12.22
N THR A 82 24.02 -10.56 11.18
CA THR A 82 24.61 -11.89 10.93
C THR A 82 25.89 -11.86 10.12
N THR A 83 26.06 -10.88 9.22
CA THR A 83 27.22 -10.83 8.30
C THR A 83 28.12 -9.61 8.50
N GLY A 84 27.69 -8.60 9.26
CA GLY A 84 28.36 -7.31 9.37
C GLY A 84 28.21 -6.41 8.14
N ARG A 85 27.62 -6.90 7.04
CA ARG A 85 27.42 -6.15 5.79
C ARG A 85 26.32 -5.11 5.97
N GLN A 86 26.62 -3.85 5.66
CA GLN A 86 25.62 -2.80 5.56
C GLN A 86 25.04 -2.77 4.14
N LEU A 87 23.74 -2.98 4.01
CA LEU A 87 23.03 -2.94 2.74
C LEU A 87 22.22 -1.64 2.66
N ASP A 88 22.33 -0.96 1.53
CA ASP A 88 21.48 0.17 1.17
C ASP A 88 20.62 -0.29 -0.02
N LEU A 89 19.30 -0.34 0.16
CA LEU A 89 18.38 -0.84 -0.85
C LEU A 89 18.20 0.13 -2.02
N ASP A 90 18.50 1.41 -1.82
CA ASP A 90 18.39 2.45 -2.86
C ASP A 90 19.69 2.58 -3.68
N SER A 91 20.77 1.92 -3.25
CA SER A 91 22.05 1.93 -3.95
C SER A 91 22.09 0.86 -5.05
N PRO A 92 22.28 1.24 -6.33
CA PRO A 92 22.42 0.28 -7.43
C PRO A 92 23.69 -0.57 -7.32
N ASP A 93 24.70 -0.12 -6.57
CA ASP A 93 25.92 -0.89 -6.30
C ASP A 93 25.66 -2.04 -5.31
N HIS A 94 24.56 -1.96 -4.54
CA HIS A 94 24.17 -2.96 -3.55
C HIS A 94 23.01 -3.83 -4.02
N VAL A 95 22.10 -3.27 -4.82
CA VAL A 95 20.91 -3.94 -5.36
C VAL A 95 20.83 -3.68 -6.86
N ASP A 96 21.25 -4.67 -7.66
CA ASP A 96 21.11 -4.61 -9.11
C ASP A 96 19.67 -4.93 -9.52
N LEU A 97 19.01 -3.97 -10.16
CA LEU A 97 17.63 -4.14 -10.67
C LEU A 97 17.55 -5.03 -11.92
N ALA A 98 18.68 -5.46 -12.46
CA ALA A 98 18.82 -6.42 -13.55
C ALA A 98 19.32 -7.79 -13.07
N ASP A 99 19.32 -8.06 -11.76
CA ASP A 99 19.82 -9.30 -11.16
C ASP A 99 19.17 -10.57 -11.78
N PRO A 100 19.92 -11.41 -12.50
CA PRO A 100 19.38 -12.59 -13.18
C PRO A 100 18.76 -13.60 -12.21
N ASP A 101 19.33 -13.77 -11.02
CA ASP A 101 18.86 -14.76 -10.04
C ASP A 101 17.47 -14.38 -9.50
N THR A 102 17.21 -13.08 -9.30
CA THR A 102 15.89 -12.55 -8.96
C THR A 102 14.87 -12.83 -10.08
N PHE A 103 15.20 -12.59 -11.35
CA PHE A 103 14.28 -12.89 -12.45
C PHE A 103 14.08 -14.41 -12.64
N ASP A 104 15.09 -15.22 -12.38
CA ASP A 104 14.96 -16.69 -12.34
C ASP A 104 13.99 -17.17 -11.27
N LEU A 105 14.07 -16.59 -10.06
CA LEU A 105 13.14 -16.86 -8.96
C LEU A 105 11.70 -16.49 -9.36
N ILE A 106 11.51 -15.30 -9.94
CA ILE A 106 10.20 -14.83 -10.40
C ILE A 106 9.65 -15.78 -11.47
N ARG A 107 10.40 -16.06 -12.54
CA ARG A 107 9.95 -16.90 -13.67
C ARG A 107 9.61 -18.33 -13.29
N ARG A 108 10.18 -18.85 -12.19
CA ARG A 108 9.84 -20.15 -11.60
C ARG A 108 8.55 -20.14 -10.78
N GLY A 109 7.95 -18.98 -10.56
CA GLY A 109 6.77 -18.80 -9.71
C GLY A 109 7.08 -18.86 -8.22
N ASN A 110 8.35 -18.77 -7.82
CA ASN A 110 8.79 -18.85 -6.41
C ASN A 110 8.60 -17.51 -5.68
N VAL A 111 7.40 -16.92 -5.79
CA VAL A 111 7.11 -15.52 -5.41
C VAL A 111 6.25 -15.39 -4.15
N LEU A 112 6.15 -16.45 -3.36
CA LEU A 112 5.46 -16.40 -2.06
C LEU A 112 6.20 -15.40 -1.15
N GLY A 113 5.49 -14.39 -0.64
CA GLY A 113 6.08 -13.29 0.14
C GLY A 113 6.65 -12.15 -0.71
N CYS A 114 6.56 -12.21 -2.04
CA CYS A 114 6.95 -11.11 -2.93
C CYS A 114 5.78 -10.14 -3.13
N PHE A 115 5.97 -8.88 -2.73
CA PHE A 115 4.94 -7.86 -2.78
C PHE A 115 4.36 -7.67 -4.19
N GLN A 116 3.02 -7.56 -4.26
CA GLN A 116 2.20 -7.42 -5.48
C GLN A 116 2.19 -8.60 -6.44
N ILE A 117 3.15 -9.53 -6.37
CA ILE A 117 3.24 -10.66 -7.30
C ILE A 117 2.98 -12.04 -6.70
N GLU A 118 2.65 -12.10 -5.41
CA GLU A 118 2.24 -13.31 -4.70
C GLU A 118 0.89 -13.92 -5.12
N PRO A 119 -0.19 -13.17 -5.44
CA PRO A 119 -1.50 -13.76 -5.69
C PRO A 119 -1.50 -14.81 -6.83
N SER A 120 -2.31 -15.86 -6.71
CA SER A 120 -2.34 -16.96 -7.68
C SER A 120 -2.57 -16.51 -9.12
N GLY A 121 -3.49 -15.56 -9.34
CA GLY A 121 -3.72 -15.01 -10.68
C GLY A 121 -2.51 -14.22 -11.24
N GLN A 122 -1.67 -13.66 -10.37
CA GLN A 122 -0.41 -13.06 -10.80
C GLN A 122 0.61 -14.15 -11.16
N GLN A 123 0.72 -15.21 -10.36
CA GLN A 123 1.62 -16.34 -10.66
C GLN A 123 1.30 -16.98 -12.03
N ASP A 124 0.03 -17.10 -12.38
CA ASP A 124 -0.40 -17.55 -13.71
C ASP A 124 0.08 -16.62 -14.83
N LEU A 125 0.07 -15.30 -14.57
CA LEU A 125 0.55 -14.31 -15.52
C LEU A 125 2.08 -14.34 -15.66
N ILE A 126 2.81 -14.50 -14.56
CA ILE A 126 4.27 -14.70 -14.55
C ILE A 126 4.64 -15.92 -15.39
N ALA A 127 3.92 -17.04 -15.21
CA ALA A 127 4.16 -18.28 -15.93
C ALA A 127 4.03 -18.09 -17.45
N ARG A 128 3.10 -17.23 -17.90
CA ARG A 128 2.87 -16.91 -19.31
C ARG A 128 3.88 -15.90 -19.87
N LEU A 129 4.08 -14.78 -19.19
CA LEU A 129 4.90 -13.66 -19.69
C LEU A 129 6.40 -13.88 -19.52
N GLN A 130 6.83 -14.69 -18.54
CA GLN A 130 8.22 -14.99 -18.26
C GLN A 130 9.10 -13.72 -18.16
N PRO A 131 8.83 -12.83 -17.17
CA PRO A 131 9.48 -11.52 -17.06
C PRO A 131 11.00 -11.64 -16.95
N ARG A 132 11.75 -10.83 -17.72
CA ARG A 132 13.22 -10.87 -17.80
C ARG A 132 13.88 -9.58 -17.33
N HIS A 133 13.12 -8.50 -17.23
CA HIS A 133 13.61 -7.22 -16.75
C HIS A 133 12.51 -6.46 -16.00
N ARG A 134 12.91 -5.43 -15.26
CA ARG A 134 12.01 -4.63 -14.41
C ARG A 134 10.75 -4.14 -15.14
N GLN A 135 10.86 -3.75 -16.41
CA GLN A 135 9.73 -3.27 -17.20
C GLN A 135 8.66 -4.33 -17.40
N ASP A 136 9.01 -5.62 -17.41
CA ASP A 136 8.04 -6.70 -17.55
C ASP A 136 7.22 -6.84 -16.27
N VAL A 137 7.87 -6.78 -15.11
CA VAL A 137 7.19 -6.81 -13.81
C VAL A 137 6.25 -5.62 -13.64
N ILE A 138 6.68 -4.42 -14.08
CA ILE A 138 5.82 -3.23 -14.11
C ILE A 138 4.60 -3.45 -15.01
N ALA A 139 4.79 -3.99 -16.20
CA ALA A 139 3.72 -4.28 -17.14
C ALA A 139 2.75 -5.33 -16.55
N GLU A 140 3.28 -6.37 -15.93
CA GLU A 140 2.53 -7.46 -15.31
C GLU A 140 1.59 -6.96 -14.20
N ILE A 141 2.12 -6.18 -13.26
CA ILE A 141 1.34 -5.56 -12.18
C ILE A 141 0.29 -4.59 -12.76
N SER A 142 0.60 -3.92 -13.87
CA SER A 142 -0.33 -3.01 -14.54
C SER A 142 -1.46 -3.74 -15.27
N LEU A 143 -1.18 -4.92 -15.84
CA LEU A 143 -2.13 -5.76 -16.56
C LEU A 143 -3.06 -6.54 -15.62
N PHE A 144 -2.64 -6.85 -14.40
CA PHE A 144 -3.48 -7.56 -13.44
C PHE A 144 -4.50 -6.63 -12.75
N ARG A 145 -5.43 -6.10 -13.55
CA ARG A 145 -6.54 -5.24 -13.11
C ARG A 145 -7.86 -5.73 -13.72
N PRO A 146 -9.03 -5.48 -13.09
CA PRO A 146 -10.32 -6.02 -13.55
C PRO A 146 -10.65 -5.74 -15.02
N GLY A 147 -10.31 -4.54 -15.52
CA GLY A 147 -10.54 -4.16 -16.92
C GLY A 147 -9.73 -4.99 -17.92
N PRO A 148 -8.38 -4.95 -17.88
CA PRO A 148 -7.55 -5.77 -18.75
C PRO A 148 -7.80 -7.28 -18.64
N VAL A 149 -8.13 -7.79 -17.45
CA VAL A 149 -8.48 -9.21 -17.25
C VAL A 149 -9.76 -9.58 -17.99
N ALA A 150 -10.79 -8.72 -17.95
CA ALA A 150 -12.05 -8.92 -18.67
C ALA A 150 -11.93 -8.75 -20.20
N GLY A 151 -10.96 -7.96 -20.67
CA GLY A 151 -10.71 -7.69 -22.09
C GLY A 151 -9.91 -8.77 -22.84
N GLY A 152 -9.53 -9.86 -22.17
CA GLY A 152 -8.62 -10.87 -22.69
C GLY A 152 -7.17 -10.50 -22.39
N MET A 153 -6.61 -11.09 -21.34
CA MET A 153 -5.21 -10.86 -20.95
C MET A 153 -4.26 -11.23 -22.09
N PRO A 154 -3.32 -10.34 -22.47
CA PRO A 154 -2.31 -10.65 -23.48
C PRO A 154 -1.60 -11.98 -23.16
N ALA A 155 -1.37 -12.79 -24.19
CA ALA A 155 -0.58 -14.02 -24.10
C ALA A 155 0.86 -13.70 -23.71
#